data_AF-A0A4P6LXP8-F1
#
_entry.id   AF-A0A4P6LXP8-F1
#
_cell.length_a   1.000
_cell.length_b   1.000
_cell.length_c   1.000
_cell.angle_alpha   90.00
_cell.angle_beta   90.00
_cell.angle_gamma   90.00
#
_symmetry.space_group_name_H-M   'P 1'
#
loop_
_entity.id
_entity.type
_entity.pdbx_description
1 polymer ?
#
loop_
_entity_poly.entity_id
_entity_poly.type
_entity_poly.pdbx_seq_one_letter_code
_entity_poly.pdbx_strand_id
1 'polypeptide(L)'
;MKIVKKVIDHIEKCYAVTEFEYDGKRHLLCCAEGNGPCRAYDLQGNPEETLWNGPGGVMTLAQFPEGDEPVLLATQGFFSPDDASDAELVYYYRRNERWHCKTLCRLPFLHRFGIVCSRGKKYIVAATLKSANAFSGDWTCPGRVWAAELPENILQYDSGHPLKFQPVLNGLYKNHGFSINRDEENSYAVIGTENGVYTVYPPKDPKEQWKCKLILKEPASDVLYRDLDHDGEKELIILSPFHGENIKIFKKNEKNEFVQVYEREKKMPFSHAIWGDAIDGHEHVFIGGREGDRELIALYYDMEKKEYREFRVDAGAGAANCMLFQVDGQSRLICANRETDEVAVYSFGSDDSLG
;
A
#
# COMPACT_ATOMS: atom_id res chain seq x y z
N MET A 1 -16.77 6.73 20.12
CA MET A 1 -16.05 7.39 19.01
C MET A 1 -17.07 7.67 17.91
N LYS A 2 -17.24 8.94 17.56
CA LYS A 2 -18.11 9.36 16.45
C LYS A 2 -17.28 9.40 15.18
N ILE A 3 -17.79 8.83 14.10
CA ILE A 3 -17.13 8.79 12.80
C ILE A 3 -17.95 9.60 11.83
N VAL A 4 -17.30 10.55 11.15
CA VAL A 4 -17.94 11.40 10.15
C VAL A 4 -17.29 11.15 8.80
N LYS A 5 -18.08 10.68 7.83
CA LYS A 5 -17.70 10.52 6.43
C LYS A 5 -17.97 11.81 5.66
N LYS A 6 -16.99 12.27 4.89
CA LYS A 6 -17.13 13.31 3.86
C LYS A 6 -16.69 12.70 2.53
N VAL A 7 -17.61 12.57 1.57
CA VAL A 7 -17.24 12.28 0.18
C VAL A 7 -16.66 13.56 -0.40
N ILE A 8 -15.43 13.49 -0.90
CA ILE A 8 -14.67 14.65 -1.38
C ILE A 8 -14.57 14.70 -2.91
N ASP A 9 -14.72 13.56 -3.59
CA ASP A 9 -14.73 13.48 -5.05
C ASP A 9 -15.32 12.16 -5.55
N HIS A 10 -15.54 12.08 -6.86
CA HIS A 10 -15.82 10.85 -7.60
C HIS A 10 -14.78 10.64 -8.72
N ILE A 11 -14.07 9.51 -8.65
CA ILE A 11 -13.11 9.07 -9.66
C ILE A 11 -13.48 7.62 -10.03
N GLU A 12 -13.81 7.40 -11.31
CA GLU A 12 -14.13 6.06 -11.81
C GLU A 12 -13.00 5.07 -11.50
N LYS A 13 -13.34 4.00 -10.78
CA LYS A 13 -12.40 2.99 -10.28
C LYS A 13 -11.24 3.62 -9.51
N CYS A 14 -11.53 4.57 -8.62
CA CYS A 14 -10.54 5.09 -7.69
C CYS A 14 -9.84 3.95 -6.94
N TYR A 15 -8.53 4.05 -6.75
CA TYR A 15 -7.77 2.95 -6.19
C TYR A 15 -6.62 3.41 -5.31
N ALA A 16 -5.57 4.02 -5.86
CA ALA A 16 -4.39 4.36 -5.08
C ALA A 16 -4.60 5.67 -4.34
N VAL A 17 -4.21 5.72 -3.06
CA VAL A 17 -4.15 6.94 -2.26
C VAL A 17 -2.75 7.12 -1.68
N THR A 18 -2.30 8.36 -1.57
CA THR A 18 -1.05 8.67 -0.86
C THR A 18 -1.06 10.12 -0.37
N GLU A 19 -0.05 10.46 0.42
CA GLU A 19 0.30 11.84 0.70
C GLU A 19 1.53 12.20 -0.12
N PHE A 20 1.56 13.41 -0.66
CA PHE A 20 2.66 13.89 -1.48
C PHE A 20 2.97 15.34 -1.12
N GLU A 21 4.24 15.62 -0.81
CA GLU A 21 4.70 16.96 -0.52
C GLU A 21 5.30 17.62 -1.77
N TYR A 22 4.74 18.76 -2.17
CA TYR A 22 5.26 19.64 -3.22
C TYR A 22 4.90 21.09 -2.91
N ASP A 23 5.64 22.04 -3.47
CA ASP A 23 5.45 23.49 -3.25
C ASP A 23 5.34 23.90 -1.75
N GLY A 24 6.06 23.17 -0.89
CA GLY A 24 6.12 23.40 0.56
C GLY A 24 4.83 23.03 1.31
N LYS A 25 3.95 22.22 0.72
CA LYS A 25 2.69 21.79 1.32
C LYS A 25 2.49 20.28 1.15
N ARG A 26 1.72 19.70 2.06
CA ARG A 26 1.26 18.31 2.02
C ARG A 26 -0.06 18.24 1.28
N HIS A 27 -0.17 17.30 0.35
CA HIS A 27 -1.36 17.09 -0.47
C HIS A 27 -1.80 15.63 -0.37
N LEU A 28 -3.11 15.40 -0.33
CA LEU A 28 -3.69 14.07 -0.50
C LEU A 28 -3.83 13.80 -1.99
N LEU A 29 -3.44 12.61 -2.42
CA LEU A 29 -3.64 12.16 -3.80
C LEU A 29 -4.61 10.99 -3.83
N CYS A 30 -5.45 10.94 -4.86
CA CYS A 30 -6.19 9.74 -5.25
C CYS A 30 -6.11 9.54 -6.75
N CYS A 31 -5.76 8.33 -7.19
CA CYS A 31 -5.67 7.98 -8.60
C CYS A 31 -6.53 6.76 -8.96
N ALA A 32 -6.88 6.64 -10.25
CA ALA A 32 -7.68 5.55 -10.78
C ALA A 32 -6.88 4.26 -11.06
N GLU A 33 -7.46 3.10 -10.74
CA GLU A 33 -7.13 1.81 -11.37
C GLU A 33 -7.59 1.79 -12.84
N GLY A 34 -8.71 2.45 -13.16
CA GLY A 34 -9.20 2.63 -14.54
C GLY A 34 -8.31 3.55 -15.38
N ASN A 35 -8.82 4.06 -16.51
CA ASN A 35 -8.09 5.03 -17.35
C ASN A 35 -8.12 6.48 -16.81
N GLY A 36 -8.54 6.65 -15.56
CA GLY A 36 -8.86 7.94 -14.97
C GLY A 36 -7.66 8.75 -14.48
N PRO A 37 -7.94 9.92 -13.88
CA PRO A 37 -6.93 10.88 -13.47
C PRO A 37 -6.19 10.46 -12.20
N CYS A 38 -5.17 11.25 -11.86
CA CYS A 38 -4.78 11.45 -10.48
C CYS A 38 -5.03 12.88 -10.03
N ARG A 39 -5.80 13.02 -8.95
CA ARG A 39 -6.24 14.31 -8.40
C ARG A 39 -5.60 14.55 -7.04
N ALA A 40 -5.28 15.82 -6.81
CA ALA A 40 -4.76 16.33 -5.55
C ALA A 40 -5.83 17.10 -4.79
N TYR A 41 -5.76 16.99 -3.47
CA TYR A 41 -6.60 17.69 -2.52
C TYR A 41 -5.74 18.25 -1.39
N ASP A 42 -6.20 19.32 -0.77
CA ASP A 42 -5.66 19.73 0.52
C ASP A 42 -6.00 18.70 1.61
N LEU A 43 -5.43 18.87 2.81
CA LEU A 43 -5.68 17.97 3.94
C LEU A 43 -7.11 18.07 4.51
N GLN A 44 -7.90 19.06 4.09
CA GLN A 44 -9.32 19.19 4.39
C GLN A 44 -10.21 18.52 3.32
N GLY A 45 -9.60 17.94 2.28
CA GLY A 45 -10.26 17.24 1.19
C GLY A 45 -10.92 18.19 0.18
N ASN A 46 -10.42 19.42 0.04
CA ASN A 46 -10.85 20.32 -1.02
C ASN A 46 -10.02 20.06 -2.28
N PRO A 47 -10.62 19.96 -3.48
CA PRO A 47 -9.88 19.74 -4.72
C PRO A 47 -8.91 20.89 -5.02
N GLU A 48 -7.69 20.56 -5.44
CA GLU A 48 -6.68 21.55 -5.81
C GLU A 48 -6.30 21.46 -7.29
N GLU A 49 -5.75 20.32 -7.72
CA GLU A 49 -5.28 20.15 -9.09
C GLU A 49 -5.36 18.69 -9.59
N THR A 50 -5.12 18.51 -10.89
CA THR A 50 -5.04 17.19 -11.53
C THR A 50 -3.63 17.02 -12.07
N LEU A 51 -2.88 16.06 -11.53
CA LEU A 51 -1.49 15.80 -11.92
C LEU A 51 -1.42 15.22 -13.34
N TRP A 52 -2.36 14.33 -13.67
CA TRP A 52 -2.58 13.81 -15.02
C TRP A 52 -4.04 13.37 -15.20
N ASN A 53 -4.51 13.37 -16.45
CA ASN A 53 -5.86 12.90 -16.80
C ASN A 53 -5.92 11.40 -17.17
N GLY A 54 -4.76 10.83 -17.52
CA GLY A 54 -4.57 9.44 -17.93
C GLY A 54 -3.16 9.26 -18.51
N PRO A 55 -2.68 8.02 -18.69
CA PRO A 55 -3.37 6.77 -18.35
C PRO A 55 -3.46 6.54 -16.83
N GLY A 56 -4.36 5.67 -16.40
CA GLY A 56 -4.39 5.17 -15.04
C GLY A 56 -3.73 3.80 -14.93
N GLY A 57 -4.41 2.82 -14.33
CA GLY A 57 -3.78 1.56 -13.95
C GLY A 57 -2.80 1.73 -12.79
N VAL A 58 -3.14 2.64 -11.87
CA VAL A 58 -2.30 3.02 -10.73
C VAL A 58 -2.63 2.14 -9.53
N MET A 59 -1.62 1.40 -9.09
CA MET A 59 -1.68 0.46 -7.99
C MET A 59 -0.83 0.91 -6.80
N THR A 60 0.18 1.73 -7.02
CA THR A 60 1.02 2.29 -5.94
C THR A 60 1.53 3.67 -6.32
N LEU A 61 1.62 4.53 -5.30
CA LEU A 61 2.22 5.84 -5.35
C LEU A 61 3.25 5.93 -4.23
N ALA A 62 4.38 6.57 -4.48
CA ALA A 62 5.32 6.91 -3.42
C ALA A 62 6.11 8.16 -3.76
N GLN A 63 6.35 9.02 -2.78
CA GLN A 63 7.27 10.13 -2.94
C GLN A 63 8.71 9.62 -3.06
N PHE A 64 9.41 10.10 -4.08
CA PHE A 64 10.84 9.86 -4.22
C PHE A 64 11.58 10.73 -3.18
N PRO A 65 12.51 10.15 -2.40
CA PRO A 65 12.99 10.77 -1.16
C PRO A 65 14.30 11.55 -1.34
N GLU A 66 14.76 11.75 -2.56
CA GLU A 66 16.00 12.46 -2.90
C GLU A 66 15.73 13.54 -3.96
N GLY A 67 16.64 14.50 -4.08
CA GLY A 67 16.62 15.51 -5.14
C GLY A 67 15.98 16.84 -4.75
N ASP A 68 16.22 17.84 -5.60
CA ASP A 68 15.79 19.23 -5.38
C ASP A 68 14.34 19.51 -5.80
N GLU A 69 13.79 18.67 -6.67
CA GLU A 69 12.43 18.79 -7.19
C GLU A 69 11.54 17.71 -6.55
N PRO A 70 10.28 18.01 -6.21
CA PRO A 70 9.35 17.00 -5.71
C PRO A 70 9.04 16.00 -6.82
N VAL A 71 9.29 14.73 -6.55
CA VAL A 71 9.07 13.63 -7.49
C VAL A 71 8.11 12.60 -6.91
N LEU A 72 7.08 12.26 -7.68
CA LEU A 72 6.11 11.22 -7.37
C LEU A 72 6.36 10.00 -8.26
N LEU A 73 6.64 8.85 -7.65
CA LEU A 73 6.67 7.56 -8.33
C LEU A 73 5.25 7.01 -8.42
N ALA A 74 4.91 6.38 -9.55
CA ALA A 74 3.63 5.72 -9.75
C ALA A 74 3.78 4.46 -10.59
N THR A 75 2.95 3.44 -10.33
CA THR A 75 2.68 2.43 -11.37
C THR A 75 1.68 3.00 -12.37
N GLN A 76 1.78 2.63 -13.63
CA GLN A 76 0.74 2.88 -14.64
C GLN A 76 0.55 1.64 -15.51
N GLY A 77 -0.63 1.49 -16.10
CA GLY A 77 -0.94 0.39 -17.04
C GLY A 77 -1.26 -0.95 -16.40
N PHE A 78 -1.50 -1.01 -15.08
CA PHE A 78 -2.06 -2.19 -14.42
C PHE A 78 -3.56 -2.02 -14.25
N PHE A 79 -4.38 -2.57 -15.15
CA PHE A 79 -5.84 -2.44 -15.10
C PHE A 79 -6.52 -3.62 -14.42
N SER A 80 -5.93 -4.80 -14.51
CA SER A 80 -6.38 -6.01 -13.80
C SER A 80 -5.26 -7.04 -13.77
N PRO A 81 -5.38 -8.13 -12.98
CA PRO A 81 -4.44 -9.24 -13.05
C PRO A 81 -4.26 -9.83 -14.46
N ASP A 82 -5.25 -9.70 -15.35
CA ASP A 82 -5.18 -10.20 -16.73
C ASP A 82 -4.81 -9.14 -17.76
N ASP A 83 -4.79 -7.87 -17.35
CA ASP A 83 -4.51 -6.69 -18.19
C ASP A 83 -3.49 -5.80 -17.48
N ALA A 84 -2.25 -6.31 -17.43
CA ALA A 84 -1.12 -5.64 -16.77
C ALA A 84 0.21 -5.93 -17.47
N SER A 85 0.21 -6.51 -18.68
CA SER A 85 1.44 -6.79 -19.43
C SER A 85 2.19 -5.51 -19.82
N ASP A 86 1.47 -4.39 -19.96
CA ASP A 86 2.04 -3.09 -20.28
C ASP A 86 2.33 -2.24 -19.05
N ALA A 87 2.23 -2.82 -17.84
CA ALA A 87 2.51 -2.10 -16.61
C ALA A 87 3.95 -1.59 -16.56
N GLU A 88 4.11 -0.37 -16.07
CA GLU A 88 5.40 0.29 -15.93
C GLU A 88 5.50 1.11 -14.65
N LEU A 89 6.74 1.40 -14.26
CA LEU A 89 7.05 2.35 -13.21
C LEU A 89 7.40 3.68 -13.86
N VAL A 90 6.66 4.72 -13.50
CA VAL A 90 6.86 6.09 -13.99
C VAL A 90 7.20 7.02 -12.83
N TYR A 91 7.73 8.19 -13.17
CA TYR A 91 7.87 9.28 -12.21
C TYR A 91 7.35 10.59 -12.80
N TYR A 92 6.69 11.35 -11.93
CA TYR A 92 6.20 12.69 -12.20
C TYR A 92 7.05 13.70 -11.44
N TYR A 93 7.43 14.78 -12.11
CA TYR A 93 8.16 15.89 -11.52
C TYR A 93 7.55 17.22 -11.95
N ARG A 94 7.68 18.25 -11.12
CA ARG A 94 7.09 19.57 -11.38
C ARG A 94 8.13 20.56 -11.87
N ARG A 95 7.88 21.20 -13.01
CA ARG A 95 8.66 22.34 -13.51
C ARG A 95 7.76 23.39 -14.12
N ASN A 96 8.01 24.67 -13.81
CA ASN A 96 7.21 25.80 -14.29
C ASN A 96 5.70 25.55 -14.08
N GLU A 97 5.34 25.11 -12.88
CA GLU A 97 3.98 24.77 -12.44
C GLU A 97 3.30 23.61 -13.21
N ARG A 98 4.03 22.88 -14.06
CA ARG A 98 3.50 21.76 -14.86
C ARG A 98 4.10 20.44 -14.44
N TRP A 99 3.26 19.41 -14.47
CA TRP A 99 3.68 18.02 -14.27
C TRP A 99 4.24 17.44 -15.55
N HIS A 100 5.40 16.80 -15.41
CA HIS A 100 6.08 16.09 -16.48
C HIS A 100 6.22 14.62 -16.07
N CYS A 101 5.90 13.71 -16.99
CA CYS A 101 6.00 12.28 -16.77
C CYS A 101 7.18 11.70 -17.56
N LYS A 102 7.90 10.76 -16.96
CA LYS A 102 8.86 9.89 -17.64
C LYS A 102 8.71 8.46 -17.14
N THR A 103 8.88 7.49 -18.04
CA THR A 103 8.97 6.07 -17.68
C THR A 103 10.34 5.80 -17.04
N LEU A 104 10.36 5.33 -15.80
CA LEU A 104 11.59 4.91 -15.11
C LEU A 104 12.07 3.55 -15.62
N CYS A 105 11.13 2.61 -15.75
CA CYS A 105 11.36 1.31 -16.38
C CYS A 105 10.02 0.65 -16.74
N ARG A 106 10.03 -0.15 -17.81
CA ARG A 106 8.94 -1.08 -18.09
C ARG A 106 9.13 -2.34 -17.25
N LEU A 107 8.11 -2.71 -16.50
CA LEU A 107 8.13 -3.88 -15.64
C LEU A 107 6.73 -4.51 -15.65
N PRO A 108 6.45 -5.40 -16.64
CA PRO A 108 5.16 -6.04 -16.80
C PRO A 108 4.64 -6.65 -15.49
N PHE A 109 3.33 -6.50 -15.25
CA PHE A 109 2.61 -6.93 -14.06
C PHE A 109 3.08 -6.31 -12.74
N LEU A 110 3.78 -5.16 -12.78
CA LEU A 110 4.14 -4.42 -11.57
C LEU A 110 2.88 -3.99 -10.80
N HIS A 111 2.72 -4.54 -9.60
CA HIS A 111 1.54 -4.34 -8.77
C HIS A 111 1.83 -3.42 -7.58
N ARG A 112 2.88 -3.71 -6.80
CA ARG A 112 3.27 -2.88 -5.65
C ARG A 112 4.73 -2.52 -5.72
N PHE A 113 5.09 -1.37 -5.19
CA PHE A 113 6.48 -1.03 -4.92
C PHE A 113 6.61 -0.20 -3.65
N GLY A 114 7.83 -0.06 -3.17
CA GLY A 114 8.12 0.80 -2.03
C GLY A 114 9.61 1.02 -1.89
N ILE A 115 9.98 1.93 -0.99
CA ILE A 115 11.35 2.33 -0.77
C ILE A 115 11.82 1.82 0.58
N VAL A 116 12.97 1.16 0.58
CA VAL A 116 13.64 0.64 1.78
C VAL A 116 15.03 1.27 1.91
N CYS A 117 15.55 1.30 3.13
CA CYS A 117 16.82 1.91 3.49
C CYS A 117 17.70 0.89 4.23
N SER A 118 18.99 0.91 3.94
CA SER A 118 20.03 0.16 4.67
C SER A 118 21.20 1.09 4.89
N ARG A 119 21.47 1.47 6.15
CA ARG A 119 22.62 2.34 6.52
C ARG A 119 22.71 3.61 5.65
N GLY A 120 21.59 4.29 5.46
CA GLY A 120 21.48 5.52 4.66
C GLY A 120 21.38 5.32 3.15
N LYS A 121 21.66 4.12 2.61
CA LYS A 121 21.43 3.81 1.19
C LYS A 121 19.98 3.42 0.96
N LYS A 122 19.35 4.02 -0.05
CA LYS A 122 17.95 3.79 -0.39
C LYS A 122 17.83 2.88 -1.61
N TYR A 123 16.83 2.00 -1.58
CA TYR A 123 16.53 1.04 -2.63
C TYR A 123 15.04 1.06 -2.92
N ILE A 124 14.67 0.84 -4.17
CA ILE A 124 13.30 0.54 -4.56
C ILE A 124 13.11 -0.97 -4.63
N VAL A 125 12.04 -1.46 -4.02
CA VAL A 125 11.58 -2.84 -4.07
C VAL A 125 10.27 -2.86 -4.84
N ALA A 126 10.19 -3.67 -5.89
CA ALA A 126 9.04 -3.75 -6.79
C ALA A 126 8.54 -5.20 -6.88
N ALA A 127 7.24 -5.41 -6.67
CA ALA A 127 6.58 -6.71 -6.68
C ALA A 127 5.70 -6.83 -7.94
N THR A 128 6.04 -7.77 -8.82
CA THR A 128 5.16 -8.14 -9.94
C THR A 128 4.19 -9.22 -9.49
N LEU A 129 2.90 -9.04 -9.77
CA LEU A 129 1.84 -9.96 -9.33
C LEU A 129 2.00 -11.36 -9.92
N LYS A 130 2.37 -11.39 -11.21
CA LYS A 130 2.73 -12.58 -11.99
C LYS A 130 3.82 -12.19 -13.02
N SER A 131 4.28 -13.12 -13.85
CA SER A 131 5.29 -12.84 -14.88
C SER A 131 4.74 -12.82 -16.31
N ALA A 132 3.60 -13.46 -16.56
CA ALA A 132 2.91 -13.51 -17.84
C ALA A 132 1.50 -14.10 -17.68
N ASN A 133 0.68 -13.98 -18.72
CA ASN A 133 -0.52 -14.78 -18.95
C ASN A 133 -0.70 -15.08 -20.44
N ALA A 134 -1.15 -16.29 -20.74
CA ALA A 134 -1.58 -16.66 -22.09
C ALA A 134 -3.09 -16.44 -22.32
N PHE A 135 -3.88 -16.42 -21.25
CA PHE A 135 -5.34 -16.24 -21.27
C PHE A 135 -5.82 -15.64 -19.95
N SER A 136 -7.09 -15.19 -19.89
CA SER A 136 -7.68 -14.65 -18.66
C SER A 136 -7.76 -15.71 -17.57
N GLY A 137 -7.32 -15.37 -16.36
CA GLY A 137 -7.23 -16.28 -15.23
C GLY A 137 -5.98 -17.17 -15.23
N ASP A 138 -5.02 -16.94 -16.12
CA ASP A 138 -3.74 -17.67 -16.11
C ASP A 138 -2.82 -17.17 -14.99
N TRP A 139 -2.49 -18.10 -14.09
CA TRP A 139 -1.59 -17.92 -12.95
C TRP A 139 -0.35 -18.83 -13.02
N THR A 140 -0.09 -19.46 -14.17
CA THR A 140 1.00 -20.45 -14.34
C THR A 140 2.40 -19.83 -14.31
N CYS A 141 2.50 -18.51 -14.52
CA CYS A 141 3.76 -17.78 -14.53
C CYS A 141 3.89 -16.94 -13.25
N PRO A 142 4.47 -17.48 -12.16
CA PRO A 142 4.51 -16.78 -10.87
C PRO A 142 5.29 -15.46 -10.93
N GLY A 143 4.94 -14.53 -10.05
CA GLY A 143 5.54 -13.22 -9.89
C GLY A 143 6.90 -13.25 -9.20
N ARG A 144 7.46 -12.06 -9.04
CA ARG A 144 8.81 -11.85 -8.50
C ARG A 144 8.87 -10.57 -7.68
N VAL A 145 9.85 -10.52 -6.79
CA VAL A 145 10.32 -9.26 -6.20
C VAL A 145 11.59 -8.86 -6.91
N TRP A 146 11.62 -7.61 -7.33
CA TRP A 146 12.71 -6.93 -7.99
C TRP A 146 13.24 -5.83 -7.09
N ALA A 147 14.51 -5.48 -7.23
CA ALA A 147 15.06 -4.33 -6.53
C ALA A 147 16.08 -3.58 -7.38
N ALA A 148 16.25 -2.30 -7.08
CA ALA A 148 17.31 -1.44 -7.61
C ALA A 148 17.76 -0.45 -6.53
N GLU A 149 19.03 -0.05 -6.55
CA GLU A 149 19.50 1.11 -5.77
C GLU A 149 18.84 2.37 -6.34
N LEU A 150 18.33 3.23 -5.46
CA LEU A 150 17.77 4.51 -5.90
C LEU A 150 18.90 5.45 -6.31
N PRO A 151 18.82 6.08 -7.49
CA PRO A 151 19.84 7.05 -7.90
C PRO A 151 19.71 8.34 -7.08
N GLU A 152 20.79 9.11 -6.98
CA GLU A 152 20.71 10.47 -6.41
C GLU A 152 19.87 11.41 -7.28
N ASN A 153 19.98 11.25 -8.60
CA ASN A 153 19.20 12.02 -9.57
C ASN A 153 18.39 11.07 -10.46
N ILE A 154 17.09 11.02 -10.25
CA ILE A 154 16.15 10.20 -11.03
C ILE A 154 15.90 10.77 -12.44
N LEU A 155 16.08 12.09 -12.64
CA LEU A 155 15.75 12.78 -13.90
C LEU A 155 16.61 12.35 -15.09
N GLN A 156 17.75 11.69 -14.84
CA GLN A 156 18.63 11.11 -15.85
C GLN A 156 18.06 9.83 -16.49
N TYR A 157 17.06 9.21 -15.87
CA TYR A 157 16.44 7.98 -16.37
C TYR A 157 15.19 8.29 -17.21
N ASP A 158 15.00 7.52 -18.27
CA ASP A 158 13.82 7.57 -19.12
C ASP A 158 13.64 6.23 -19.85
N SER A 159 12.70 6.16 -20.80
CA SER A 159 12.44 4.94 -21.58
C SER A 159 13.63 4.50 -22.45
N GLY A 160 14.53 5.41 -22.83
CA GLY A 160 15.78 5.10 -23.55
C GLY A 160 16.91 4.67 -22.60
N HIS A 161 16.88 5.14 -21.35
CA HIS A 161 17.86 4.85 -20.32
C HIS A 161 17.15 4.39 -19.02
N PRO A 162 16.59 3.17 -19.00
CA PRO A 162 15.77 2.72 -17.88
C PRO A 162 16.62 2.36 -16.65
N LEU A 163 16.04 2.52 -15.45
CA LEU A 163 16.62 2.01 -14.21
C LEU A 163 16.65 0.48 -14.25
N LYS A 164 17.81 -0.10 -13.94
CA LYS A 164 18.01 -1.56 -14.02
C LYS A 164 17.61 -2.23 -12.71
N PHE A 165 16.52 -2.99 -12.76
CA PHE A 165 16.11 -3.85 -11.66
C PHE A 165 16.75 -5.24 -11.76
N GLN A 166 17.06 -5.82 -10.60
CA GLN A 166 17.49 -7.21 -10.47
C GLN A 166 16.43 -8.03 -9.71
N PRO A 167 16.17 -9.29 -10.08
CA PRO A 167 15.28 -10.15 -9.31
C PRO A 167 15.96 -10.58 -8.00
N VAL A 168 15.26 -10.43 -6.87
CA VAL A 168 15.76 -10.80 -5.53
C VAL A 168 14.97 -11.93 -4.88
N LEU A 169 13.75 -12.18 -5.35
CA LEU A 169 12.92 -13.32 -4.95
C LEU A 169 12.02 -13.74 -6.12
N ASN A 170 11.93 -15.04 -6.39
CA ASN A 170 11.22 -15.60 -7.54
C ASN A 170 10.22 -16.68 -7.13
N GLY A 171 9.30 -17.03 -8.04
CA GLY A 171 8.38 -18.15 -7.85
C GLY A 171 7.21 -17.84 -6.92
N LEU A 172 6.79 -16.57 -6.89
CA LEU A 172 5.76 -16.06 -6.00
C LEU A 172 4.38 -16.05 -6.69
N TYR A 173 3.52 -17.01 -6.37
CA TYR A 173 2.16 -17.06 -6.91
C TYR A 173 1.27 -16.01 -6.27
N LYS A 174 0.52 -15.28 -7.11
CA LYS A 174 -0.38 -14.20 -6.70
C LYS A 174 0.33 -13.23 -5.73
N ASN A 175 1.48 -12.71 -6.17
CA ASN A 175 2.36 -11.84 -5.38
C ASN A 175 1.72 -10.45 -5.17
N HIS A 176 0.81 -10.37 -4.21
CA HIS A 176 -0.14 -9.27 -4.08
C HIS A 176 0.18 -8.38 -2.88
N GLY A 177 0.35 -8.98 -1.70
CA GLY A 177 0.51 -8.26 -0.44
C GLY A 177 1.85 -7.56 -0.33
N PHE A 178 1.85 -6.34 0.17
CA PHE A 178 3.06 -5.53 0.23
C PHE A 178 2.98 -4.48 1.33
N SER A 179 3.96 -4.49 2.24
CA SER A 179 4.15 -3.40 3.19
C SER A 179 5.63 -3.10 3.44
N ILE A 180 5.94 -1.81 3.62
CA ILE A 180 7.27 -1.37 4.06
C ILE A 180 7.29 -1.29 5.57
N ASN A 181 8.33 -1.88 6.16
CA ASN A 181 8.55 -1.96 7.59
C ASN A 181 9.88 -1.33 7.95
N ARG A 182 9.96 -0.72 9.14
CA ARG A 182 11.15 -0.03 9.65
C ARG A 182 11.66 -0.69 10.92
N ASP A 183 12.99 -0.77 11.03
CA ASP A 183 13.75 -1.17 12.21
C ASP A 183 14.85 -0.11 12.44
N GLU A 184 14.67 0.77 13.41
CA GLU A 184 15.58 1.90 13.68
C GLU A 184 15.92 2.69 12.39
N GLU A 185 17.18 2.66 11.95
CA GLU A 185 17.67 3.33 10.73
C GLU A 185 17.48 2.52 9.43
N ASN A 186 16.98 1.29 9.52
CA ASN A 186 16.82 0.38 8.39
C ASN A 186 15.33 0.14 8.06
N SER A 187 15.07 -0.34 6.86
CA SER A 187 13.75 -0.81 6.46
C SER A 187 13.83 -2.00 5.51
N TYR A 188 12.71 -2.70 5.40
CA TYR A 188 12.55 -3.90 4.60
C TYR A 188 11.11 -4.00 4.10
N ALA A 189 10.90 -4.79 3.05
CA ALA A 189 9.58 -5.10 2.56
C ALA A 189 9.06 -6.40 3.20
N VAL A 190 7.77 -6.46 3.46
CA VAL A 190 7.03 -7.68 3.78
C VAL A 190 6.10 -7.97 2.61
N ILE A 191 6.18 -9.19 2.08
CA ILE A 191 5.56 -9.61 0.83
C ILE A 191 4.59 -10.75 1.12
N GLY A 192 3.30 -10.54 0.83
CA GLY A 192 2.23 -11.52 0.98
C GLY A 192 1.92 -12.20 -0.36
N THR A 193 1.92 -13.51 -0.37
CA THR A 193 1.72 -14.32 -1.58
C THR A 193 0.88 -15.55 -1.26
N GLU A 194 0.42 -16.27 -2.29
CA GLU A 194 -0.19 -17.59 -2.12
C GLU A 194 0.79 -18.60 -1.46
N ASN A 195 2.10 -18.42 -1.64
CA ASN A 195 3.11 -19.31 -1.06
C ASN A 195 3.37 -19.08 0.44
N GLY A 196 2.95 -17.94 0.98
CA GLY A 196 3.34 -17.48 2.29
C GLY A 196 3.76 -16.02 2.35
N VAL A 197 4.24 -15.62 3.52
CA VAL A 197 4.73 -14.27 3.80
C VAL A 197 6.25 -14.26 3.88
N TYR A 198 6.88 -13.31 3.18
CA TYR A 198 8.33 -13.15 3.12
C TYR A 198 8.76 -11.78 3.64
N THR A 199 9.89 -11.72 4.33
CA THR A 199 10.62 -10.47 4.58
C THR A 199 11.76 -10.33 3.58
N VAL A 200 11.95 -9.13 3.01
CA VAL A 200 12.97 -8.82 2.00
C VAL A 200 13.80 -7.63 2.47
N TYR A 201 15.02 -7.90 2.94
CA TYR A 201 15.93 -6.89 3.46
C TYR A 201 16.97 -6.49 2.40
N PRO A 202 17.21 -5.18 2.21
CA PRO A 202 18.35 -4.69 1.45
C PRO A 202 19.67 -5.16 2.08
N PRO A 203 20.74 -5.34 1.28
CA PRO A 203 22.04 -5.74 1.81
C PRO A 203 22.64 -4.65 2.71
N LYS A 204 23.47 -5.05 3.69
CA LYS A 204 24.17 -4.10 4.58
C LYS A 204 25.47 -3.59 3.97
N ASP A 205 26.04 -4.35 3.04
CA ASP A 205 27.17 -3.99 2.17
C ASP A 205 26.71 -4.16 0.71
N PRO A 206 26.95 -3.21 -0.20
CA PRO A 206 26.57 -3.33 -1.61
C PRO A 206 27.08 -4.60 -2.33
N LYS A 207 28.08 -5.29 -1.79
CA LYS A 207 28.61 -6.56 -2.32
C LYS A 207 27.84 -7.78 -1.85
N GLU A 208 26.98 -7.65 -0.84
CA GLU A 208 26.16 -8.74 -0.32
C GLU A 208 24.86 -8.91 -1.10
N GLN A 209 24.25 -10.08 -0.96
CA GLN A 209 22.94 -10.37 -1.53
C GLN A 209 21.82 -9.87 -0.62
N TRP A 210 20.66 -9.63 -1.24
CA TRP A 210 19.42 -9.38 -0.52
C TRP A 210 19.06 -10.57 0.37
N LYS A 211 18.58 -10.29 1.59
CA LYS A 211 18.15 -11.34 2.52
C LYS A 211 16.63 -11.50 2.45
N CYS A 212 16.20 -12.57 1.79
CA CYS A 212 14.79 -12.95 1.67
C CYS A 212 14.50 -14.15 2.58
N LYS A 213 13.50 -14.05 3.46
CA LYS A 213 13.12 -15.12 4.40
C LYS A 213 11.61 -15.35 4.37
N LEU A 214 11.20 -16.60 4.17
CA LEU A 214 9.83 -17.05 4.42
C LEU A 214 9.60 -17.10 5.94
N ILE A 215 8.63 -16.32 6.43
CA ILE A 215 8.33 -16.20 7.86
C ILE A 215 7.02 -16.89 8.25
N LEU A 216 6.07 -17.04 7.33
CA LEU A 216 4.80 -17.73 7.55
C LEU A 216 4.40 -18.52 6.30
N LYS A 217 3.96 -19.77 6.45
CA LYS A 217 3.54 -20.67 5.36
C LYS A 217 2.02 -20.68 5.13
N GLU A 218 1.36 -19.56 5.39
CA GLU A 218 -0.07 -19.36 5.16
C GLU A 218 -0.26 -18.44 3.96
N PRO A 219 -1.15 -18.76 3.00
CA PRO A 219 -1.48 -17.86 1.90
C PRO A 219 -1.90 -16.48 2.42
N ALA A 220 -1.32 -15.41 1.86
CA ALA A 220 -1.62 -14.04 2.24
C ALA A 220 -1.86 -13.19 0.98
N SER A 221 -3.10 -12.73 0.80
CA SER A 221 -3.47 -11.74 -0.22
C SER A 221 -2.86 -10.40 0.11
N ASP A 222 -2.98 -9.93 1.34
CA ASP A 222 -2.36 -8.69 1.79
C ASP A 222 -1.81 -8.84 3.20
N VAL A 223 -0.92 -7.94 3.59
CA VAL A 223 -0.10 -8.10 4.79
C VAL A 223 0.29 -6.77 5.46
N LEU A 224 0.14 -6.73 6.78
CA LEU A 224 0.76 -5.73 7.65
C LEU A 224 1.55 -6.41 8.76
N TYR A 225 2.58 -5.73 9.26
CA TYR A 225 3.42 -6.22 10.34
C TYR A 225 3.66 -5.09 11.35
N ARG A 226 2.91 -5.12 12.46
CA ARG A 226 2.76 -3.99 13.40
C ARG A 226 2.66 -4.49 14.83
N ASP A 227 3.14 -3.71 15.79
CA ASP A 227 3.09 -4.01 17.22
C ASP A 227 1.77 -3.46 17.81
N LEU A 228 0.71 -4.25 17.71
CA LEU A 228 -0.66 -3.87 18.05
C LEU A 228 -0.90 -3.80 19.55
N ASP A 229 -0.26 -4.69 20.32
CA ASP A 229 -0.41 -4.74 21.78
C ASP A 229 0.72 -4.01 22.54
N HIS A 230 1.63 -3.35 21.80
CA HIS A 230 2.71 -2.53 22.34
C HIS A 230 3.67 -3.29 23.28
N ASP A 231 3.86 -4.59 23.08
CA ASP A 231 4.84 -5.39 23.83
C ASP A 231 6.24 -5.40 23.21
N GLY A 232 6.41 -4.73 22.06
CA GLY A 232 7.67 -4.62 21.32
C GLY A 232 7.85 -5.69 20.25
N GLU A 233 6.97 -6.70 20.17
CA GLU A 233 6.99 -7.73 19.13
C GLU A 233 5.81 -7.56 18.17
N LYS A 234 6.13 -7.15 16.93
CA LYS A 234 5.13 -6.99 15.86
C LYS A 234 4.32 -8.26 15.63
N GLU A 235 3.01 -8.11 15.51
CA GLU A 235 2.08 -9.08 14.96
C GLU A 235 1.96 -8.97 13.45
N LEU A 236 1.76 -10.12 12.82
CA LEU A 236 1.55 -10.26 11.39
C LEU A 236 0.06 -10.39 11.10
N ILE A 237 -0.52 -9.36 10.48
CA ILE A 237 -1.91 -9.34 10.03
C ILE A 237 -1.94 -9.77 8.57
N ILE A 238 -2.76 -10.76 8.24
CA ILE A 238 -2.94 -11.22 6.86
C ILE A 238 -4.42 -11.21 6.46
N LEU A 239 -4.66 -10.85 5.21
CA LEU A 239 -5.91 -11.10 4.49
C LEU A 239 -5.72 -12.38 3.68
N SER A 240 -6.62 -13.35 3.78
CA SER A 240 -6.44 -14.64 3.10
C SER A 240 -7.75 -15.33 2.68
N PRO A 241 -7.72 -16.18 1.64
CA PRO A 241 -6.67 -16.31 0.61
C PRO A 241 -6.64 -15.07 -0.31
N PHE A 242 -6.07 -15.16 -1.52
CA PHE A 242 -6.06 -14.08 -2.52
C PHE A 242 -7.46 -13.51 -2.79
N HIS A 243 -7.66 -12.20 -2.56
CA HIS A 243 -8.97 -11.52 -2.57
C HIS A 243 -10.04 -12.27 -1.75
N GLY A 244 -9.59 -12.92 -0.67
CA GLY A 244 -10.40 -13.77 0.18
C GLY A 244 -11.14 -13.01 1.27
N GLU A 245 -11.54 -13.74 2.31
CA GLU A 245 -12.49 -13.26 3.31
C GLU A 245 -12.04 -13.38 4.76
N ASN A 246 -10.86 -13.97 4.99
CA ASN A 246 -10.33 -14.21 6.31
C ASN A 246 -9.36 -13.10 6.72
N ILE A 247 -9.54 -12.60 7.93
CA ILE A 247 -8.63 -11.68 8.60
C ILE A 247 -8.02 -12.45 9.77
N LYS A 248 -6.71 -12.64 9.74
CA LYS A 248 -5.98 -13.41 10.74
C LYS A 248 -4.79 -12.62 11.26
N ILE A 249 -4.46 -12.83 12.53
CA ILE A 249 -3.30 -12.22 13.18
C ILE A 249 -2.44 -13.32 13.79
N PHE A 250 -1.14 -13.21 13.54
CA PHE A 250 -0.14 -14.13 14.06
C PHE A 250 0.87 -13.37 14.91
N LYS A 251 1.25 -13.94 16.05
CA LYS A 251 2.31 -13.42 16.92
C LYS A 251 3.40 -14.47 17.07
N LYS A 252 4.65 -14.05 17.31
CA LYS A 252 5.72 -15.01 17.60
C LYS A 252 5.54 -15.58 19.01
N ASN A 253 5.72 -16.89 19.13
CA ASN A 253 5.85 -17.56 20.43
C ASN A 253 7.31 -17.51 20.92
N GLU A 254 7.57 -18.11 22.09
CA GLU A 254 8.92 -18.22 22.70
C GLU A 254 9.96 -18.91 21.80
N LYS A 255 9.53 -19.70 20.80
CA LYS A 255 10.40 -20.37 19.82
C LYS A 255 10.63 -19.53 18.55
N ASN A 256 10.18 -18.27 18.53
CA ASN A 256 10.20 -17.39 17.36
C ASN A 256 9.38 -17.92 16.16
N GLU A 257 8.35 -18.73 16.42
CA GLU A 257 7.43 -19.23 15.41
C GLU A 257 6.13 -18.42 15.45
N PHE A 258 5.63 -18.01 14.28
CA PHE A 258 4.33 -17.36 14.18
C PHE A 258 3.21 -18.34 14.49
N VAL A 259 2.42 -18.04 15.51
CA VAL A 259 1.20 -18.76 15.89
C VAL A 259 -0.01 -17.85 15.71
N GLN A 260 -1.12 -18.39 15.22
CA GLN A 260 -2.36 -17.63 15.08
C GLN A 260 -2.88 -17.26 16.47
N VAL A 261 -3.05 -15.96 16.73
CA VAL A 261 -3.57 -15.44 18.01
C VAL A 261 -4.97 -14.86 17.86
N TYR A 262 -5.41 -14.60 16.63
CA TYR A 262 -6.75 -14.11 16.33
C TYR A 262 -7.18 -14.49 14.91
N GLU A 263 -8.46 -14.74 14.75
CA GLU A 263 -9.16 -14.80 13.46
C GLU A 263 -10.52 -14.15 13.63
N ARG A 264 -10.85 -13.23 12.71
CA ARG A 264 -12.16 -12.57 12.73
C ARG A 264 -13.25 -13.58 12.40
N GLU A 265 -14.25 -13.70 13.27
CA GLU A 265 -15.37 -14.62 13.07
C GLU A 265 -16.23 -14.24 11.87
N LYS A 266 -16.60 -12.95 11.76
CA LYS A 266 -17.36 -12.45 10.61
C LYS A 266 -16.44 -12.42 9.38
N LYS A 267 -16.83 -13.15 8.34
CA LYS A 267 -16.13 -13.12 7.05
C LYS A 267 -16.30 -11.76 6.38
N MET A 268 -15.27 -11.32 5.66
CA MET A 268 -15.27 -10.07 4.90
C MET A 268 -14.90 -10.35 3.43
N PRO A 269 -15.86 -10.76 2.58
CA PRO A 269 -15.60 -11.10 1.20
C PRO A 269 -14.84 -10.01 0.44
N PHE A 270 -13.84 -10.43 -0.33
CA PHE A 270 -12.95 -9.52 -1.06
C PHE A 270 -12.28 -8.50 -0.12
N SER A 271 -11.69 -8.98 0.97
CA SER A 271 -10.83 -8.16 1.84
C SER A 271 -9.62 -7.67 1.04
N HIS A 272 -9.41 -6.36 0.99
CA HIS A 272 -8.43 -5.79 0.07
C HIS A 272 -7.75 -4.51 0.60
N ALA A 273 -8.50 -3.49 1.02
CA ALA A 273 -7.86 -2.31 1.61
C ALA A 273 -7.24 -2.70 2.95
N ILE A 274 -5.97 -2.38 3.16
CA ILE A 274 -5.29 -2.60 4.44
C ILE A 274 -4.31 -1.45 4.73
N TRP A 275 -4.45 -0.81 5.89
CA TRP A 275 -3.53 0.24 6.35
C TRP A 275 -3.40 0.20 7.86
N GLY A 276 -2.18 0.39 8.38
CA GLY A 276 -1.91 0.35 9.81
C GLY A 276 -1.19 1.61 10.27
N ASP A 277 -1.75 2.29 11.28
CA ASP A 277 -1.12 3.44 11.92
C ASP A 277 -1.79 3.77 13.26
N ALA A 278 -1.15 4.62 14.05
CA ALA A 278 -1.64 4.99 15.37
C ALA A 278 -2.71 6.11 15.32
N ILE A 279 -3.76 5.94 16.12
CA ILE A 279 -4.69 7.03 16.50
C ILE A 279 -4.49 7.27 17.99
N ASP A 280 -4.16 8.51 18.36
CA ASP A 280 -3.93 8.92 19.74
C ASP A 280 -2.95 8.00 20.51
N GLY A 281 -1.93 7.51 19.82
CA GLY A 281 -0.89 6.62 20.39
C GLY A 281 -1.26 5.12 20.42
N HIS A 282 -2.45 4.74 19.96
CA HIS A 282 -2.89 3.35 19.89
C HIS A 282 -2.89 2.85 18.43
N GLU A 283 -2.20 1.73 18.15
CA GLU A 283 -2.17 1.15 16.81
C GLU A 283 -3.56 0.66 16.37
N HIS A 284 -3.94 1.04 15.15
CA HIS A 284 -5.16 0.58 14.49
C HIS A 284 -4.81 0.01 13.11
N VAL A 285 -5.54 -1.02 12.71
CA VAL A 285 -5.51 -1.61 11.38
C VAL A 285 -6.85 -1.40 10.70
N PHE A 286 -6.85 -0.60 9.64
CA PHE A 286 -8.00 -0.38 8.79
C PHE A 286 -8.08 -1.47 7.73
N ILE A 287 -9.24 -2.13 7.63
CA ILE A 287 -9.47 -3.20 6.66
C ILE A 287 -10.79 -2.96 5.93
N GLY A 288 -10.74 -2.98 4.60
CA GLY A 288 -11.91 -2.79 3.74
C GLY A 288 -12.20 -4.00 2.86
N GLY A 289 -13.47 -4.41 2.83
CA GLY A 289 -14.00 -5.41 1.91
C GLY A 289 -14.70 -4.77 0.70
N ARG A 290 -14.64 -5.42 -0.46
CA ARG A 290 -15.28 -4.95 -1.70
C ARG A 290 -16.55 -5.72 -2.10
N GLU A 291 -16.82 -6.82 -1.42
CA GLU A 291 -18.03 -7.62 -1.60
C GLU A 291 -18.83 -7.76 -0.29
N GLY A 292 -19.98 -8.42 -0.34
CA GLY A 292 -20.90 -8.55 0.80
C GLY A 292 -21.38 -7.18 1.31
N ASP A 293 -21.19 -6.94 2.60
CA ASP A 293 -21.56 -5.67 3.26
C ASP A 293 -20.65 -4.50 2.88
N ARG A 294 -19.52 -4.75 2.18
CA ARG A 294 -18.51 -3.75 1.81
C ARG A 294 -18.08 -2.89 3.00
N GLU A 295 -17.84 -3.55 4.13
CA GLU A 295 -17.46 -2.89 5.38
C GLU A 295 -16.06 -2.33 5.29
N LEU A 296 -15.86 -1.20 5.96
CA LEU A 296 -14.57 -0.69 6.39
C LEU A 296 -14.55 -0.78 7.92
N ILE A 297 -13.58 -1.49 8.47
CA ILE A 297 -13.42 -1.65 9.93
C ILE A 297 -12.08 -1.07 10.38
N ALA A 298 -12.00 -0.71 11.65
CA ALA A 298 -10.75 -0.48 12.35
C ALA A 298 -10.60 -1.55 13.44
N LEU A 299 -9.57 -2.36 13.32
CA LEU A 299 -9.18 -3.41 14.26
C LEU A 299 -8.03 -2.91 15.14
N TYR A 300 -8.08 -3.17 16.44
CA TYR A 300 -7.08 -2.76 17.42
C TYR A 300 -6.98 -3.79 18.56
N TYR A 301 -5.96 -3.67 19.41
CA TYR A 301 -5.85 -4.45 20.63
C TYR A 301 -6.31 -3.64 21.84
N ASP A 302 -7.31 -4.13 22.57
CA ASP A 302 -7.81 -3.51 23.80
C ASP A 302 -6.89 -3.91 24.96
N MET A 303 -6.02 -2.99 25.38
CA MET A 303 -5.02 -3.24 26.43
C MET A 303 -5.62 -3.60 27.79
N GLU A 304 -6.80 -3.07 28.12
CA GLU A 304 -7.46 -3.33 29.40
C GLU A 304 -8.04 -4.75 29.43
N LYS A 305 -8.65 -5.16 28.31
CA LYS A 305 -9.32 -6.47 28.20
C LYS A 305 -8.45 -7.57 27.62
N LYS A 306 -7.27 -7.20 27.10
CA LYS A 306 -6.27 -8.08 26.51
C LYS A 306 -6.84 -8.92 25.36
N GLU A 307 -7.62 -8.28 24.51
CA GLU A 307 -8.28 -8.93 23.38
C GLU A 307 -8.29 -8.02 22.15
N TYR A 308 -8.29 -8.63 20.97
CA TYR A 308 -8.49 -7.90 19.71
C TYR A 308 -9.95 -7.50 19.58
N ARG A 309 -10.16 -6.25 19.15
CA ARG A 309 -11.47 -5.66 18.95
C ARG A 309 -11.53 -4.94 17.63
N GLU A 310 -12.75 -4.69 17.19
CA GLU A 310 -13.00 -3.88 16.01
C GLU A 310 -14.19 -2.94 16.23
N PHE A 311 -14.21 -1.86 15.46
CA PHE A 311 -15.41 -1.08 15.22
C PHE A 311 -15.56 -0.81 13.73
N ARG A 312 -16.81 -0.62 13.29
CA ARG A 312 -17.11 -0.31 11.89
C ARG A 312 -16.93 1.18 11.62
N VAL A 313 -16.16 1.50 10.60
CA VAL A 313 -15.91 2.86 10.09
C VAL A 313 -16.95 3.22 9.02
N ASP A 314 -17.22 2.32 8.08
CA ASP A 314 -18.24 2.50 7.02
C ASP A 314 -18.83 1.16 6.56
N ALA A 315 -19.90 1.21 5.78
CA ALA A 315 -20.47 0.06 5.06
C ALA A 315 -21.02 0.49 3.69
N GLY A 316 -20.98 -0.42 2.71
CA GLY A 316 -21.56 -0.22 1.38
C GLY A 316 -20.65 0.44 0.33
N ALA A 317 -19.56 1.08 0.75
CA ALA A 317 -18.72 1.88 -0.15
C ALA A 317 -17.71 1.07 -0.98
N GLY A 318 -17.13 0.02 -0.39
CA GLY A 318 -16.19 -0.90 -1.07
C GLY A 318 -14.79 -0.31 -1.26
N ALA A 319 -14.08 -0.07 -0.15
CA ALA A 319 -12.72 0.48 -0.16
C ALA A 319 -11.72 -0.50 -0.83
N ALA A 320 -10.97 0.00 -1.81
CA ALA A 320 -9.85 -0.73 -2.42
C ALA A 320 -8.50 -0.34 -1.79
N ASN A 321 -8.36 0.90 -1.31
CA ASN A 321 -7.19 1.33 -0.56
C ASN A 321 -7.57 2.44 0.42
N CYS A 322 -6.76 2.61 1.46
CA CYS A 322 -6.94 3.64 2.47
C CYS A 322 -5.60 4.06 3.06
N MET A 323 -5.54 5.27 3.61
CA MET A 323 -4.35 5.79 4.28
C MET A 323 -4.75 6.71 5.41
N LEU A 324 -4.18 6.50 6.59
CA LEU A 324 -4.31 7.43 7.71
C LEU A 324 -3.39 8.63 7.48
N PHE A 325 -3.87 9.83 7.77
CA PHE A 325 -3.09 11.06 7.71
C PHE A 325 -3.44 11.96 8.88
N GLN A 326 -2.52 12.87 9.23
CA GLN A 326 -2.68 13.83 10.32
C GLN A 326 -2.93 15.23 9.78
N VAL A 327 -3.92 15.91 10.35
CA VAL A 327 -4.24 17.31 10.04
C VAL A 327 -4.78 18.00 11.29
N ASP A 328 -4.26 19.19 11.61
CA ASP A 328 -4.70 19.99 12.76
C ASP A 328 -4.71 19.23 14.10
N GLY A 329 -3.76 18.30 14.28
CA GLY A 329 -3.64 17.45 15.47
C GLY A 329 -4.67 16.31 15.55
N GLN A 330 -5.39 16.03 14.46
CA GLN A 330 -6.38 14.96 14.37
C GLN A 330 -6.01 13.92 13.30
N SER A 331 -6.22 12.66 13.64
CA SER A 331 -6.17 11.55 12.67
C SER A 331 -7.38 11.57 11.77
N ARG A 332 -7.17 11.41 10.46
CA ARG A 332 -8.21 11.19 9.46
C ARG A 332 -7.79 10.06 8.52
N LEU A 333 -8.78 9.42 7.91
CA LEU A 333 -8.56 8.33 6.96
C LEU A 333 -9.08 8.75 5.60
N ILE A 334 -8.22 8.74 4.56
CA ILE A 334 -8.68 8.83 3.18
C ILE A 334 -8.89 7.41 2.63
N CYS A 335 -9.99 7.20 1.91
CA CYS A 335 -10.28 5.93 1.23
C CYS A 335 -10.64 6.17 -0.23
N ALA A 336 -10.13 5.28 -1.07
CA ALA A 336 -10.61 5.08 -2.44
C ALA A 336 -11.65 3.95 -2.45
N ASN A 337 -12.93 4.33 -2.49
CA ASN A 337 -14.06 3.42 -2.50
C ASN A 337 -14.39 2.99 -3.94
N ARG A 338 -13.56 2.10 -4.49
CA ARG A 338 -13.59 1.69 -5.89
C ARG A 338 -14.96 1.19 -6.38
N GLU A 339 -15.76 0.57 -5.51
CA GLU A 339 -17.07 0.02 -5.91
C GLU A 339 -18.18 1.07 -6.02
N THR A 340 -17.95 2.28 -5.52
CA THR A 340 -18.87 3.43 -5.58
C THR A 340 -18.24 4.65 -6.26
N ASP A 341 -17.00 4.52 -6.74
CA ASP A 341 -16.17 5.59 -7.29
C ASP A 341 -15.92 6.76 -6.33
N GLU A 342 -16.31 6.64 -5.05
CA GLU A 342 -16.17 7.71 -4.07
C GLU A 342 -14.72 7.80 -3.55
N VAL A 343 -14.17 9.01 -3.56
CA VAL A 343 -13.03 9.37 -2.71
C VAL A 343 -13.61 9.96 -1.44
N ALA A 344 -13.33 9.36 -0.29
CA ALA A 344 -13.93 9.77 0.99
C ALA A 344 -12.88 9.99 2.07
N VAL A 345 -13.13 10.96 2.94
CA VAL A 345 -12.36 11.23 4.15
C VAL A 345 -13.22 10.94 5.37
N TYR A 346 -12.68 10.18 6.32
CA TYR A 346 -13.30 9.87 7.60
C TYR A 346 -12.55 10.60 8.70
N SER A 347 -13.31 11.30 9.55
CA SER A 347 -12.78 11.94 10.76
C SER A 347 -13.21 11.16 11.99
N PHE A 348 -12.27 10.94 12.92
CA PHE A 348 -12.50 10.26 14.19
C PHE A 348 -12.61 11.32 15.29
N GLY A 349 -13.80 11.45 15.90
CA GLY A 349 -14.07 12.42 16.97
C GLY A 349 -14.42 11.75 18.30
N SER A 350 -14.14 12.46 19.39
CA SER A 350 -14.80 12.26 20.68
C SER A 350 -16.20 12.91 20.65
N ASP A 351 -17.14 12.47 21.48
CA ASP A 351 -18.53 12.94 21.43
C ASP A 351 -18.69 14.45 21.70
N ASP A 352 -17.65 15.11 22.26
CA ASP A 352 -17.66 16.54 22.63
C ASP A 352 -16.94 17.48 21.65
N SER A 353 -16.24 16.99 20.61
CA SER A 353 -15.32 17.81 19.80
C SER A 353 -15.83 18.27 18.42
N LEU A 354 -17.10 18.02 18.11
CA LEU A 354 -17.70 18.37 16.81
C LEU A 354 -19.00 19.17 16.96
N GLY A 355 -18.92 20.27 17.72
CA GLY A 355 -19.95 21.30 17.86
C GLY A 355 -19.82 22.39 16.80
#